data_AF-A0A7X5DCL7-F1
#
_entry.id   AF-A0A7X5DCL7-F1
#
_cell.length_a   1.000
_cell.length_b   1.000
_cell.length_c   1.000
_cell.angle_alpha   90.00
_cell.angle_beta   90.00
_cell.angle_gamma   90.00
#
_symmetry.space_group_name_H-M   'P 1'
#
loop_
_entity.id
_entity.type
_entity.pdbx_description
1 polymer ?
#
loop_
_entity_poly.entity_id
_entity_poly.type
_entity_poly.pdbx_seq_one_letter_code
_entity_poly.pdbx_strand_id
1 'polypeptide(L)' 'MRQTYYAIDERLCCRCGACQRICPHGALATAANGVPSIDQERCRHCGMCFRACRFGAVGRPYELYRLKDGRSHR' A
#
# COMPACT_ATOMS: atom_id res chain seq x y z
N MET A 1 10.56 -16.82 5.85
CA MET A 1 10.84 -15.93 4.70
C MET A 1 9.99 -14.68 4.85
N ARG A 2 10.60 -13.51 5.10
CA ARG A 2 9.87 -12.25 5.29
C ARG A 2 9.52 -11.70 3.91
N GLN A 3 8.26 -11.87 3.47
CA GLN A 3 7.85 -11.39 2.15
C GLN A 3 7.83 -9.84 2.16
N THR A 4 8.60 -9.22 1.26
CA THR A 4 8.86 -7.77 1.21
C THR A 4 7.94 -7.02 0.25
N TYR A 5 6.72 -7.50 0.02
CA TYR A 5 5.79 -6.84 -0.90
C TYR A 5 4.85 -5.87 -0.18
N TYR A 6 4.38 -4.86 -0.92
CA TYR A 6 3.39 -3.90 -0.44
C TYR A 6 2.02 -4.25 -1.00
N ALA A 7 1.00 -4.14 -0.17
CA ALA A 7 -0.41 -4.32 -0.52
C ALA A 7 -1.22 -3.09 -0.09
N ILE A 8 -2.39 -2.92 -0.71
CA ILE A 8 -3.32 -1.84 -0.40
C ILE A 8 -4.59 -2.46 0.15
N ASP A 9 -4.96 -2.06 1.37
CA ASP A 9 -6.22 -2.41 2.00
C ASP A 9 -7.32 -1.49 1.48
N GLU A 10 -8.26 -2.06 0.73
CA GLU A 10 -9.40 -1.37 0.15
C GLU A 10 -10.32 -0.72 1.20
N ARG A 11 -10.35 -1.23 2.44
CA ARG A 11 -11.24 -0.73 3.50
C ARG A 11 -10.75 0.59 4.07
N LEU A 12 -9.43 0.80 4.07
CA LEU A 12 -8.79 2.02 4.54
C LEU A 12 -8.50 3.00 3.39
N CYS A 13 -8.53 2.53 2.14
CA CYS A 13 -8.20 3.35 0.99
C CYS A 13 -9.33 4.33 0.64
N CYS A 14 -9.04 5.63 0.75
CA CYS A 14 -9.96 6.69 0.33
C CYS A 14 -9.82 7.10 -1.16
N ARG A 15 -9.03 6.35 -1.96
CA ARG A 15 -8.84 6.57 -3.41
C ARG A 15 -8.25 7.94 -3.77
N CYS A 16 -7.43 8.52 -2.89
CA CYS A 16 -6.83 9.85 -3.09
C CYS A 16 -5.66 9.91 -4.11
N GLY A 17 -5.19 8.75 -4.61
CA GLY A 17 -4.10 8.66 -5.59
C GLY A 17 -2.72 9.12 -5.10
N ALA A 18 -2.53 9.39 -3.81
CA ALA A 18 -1.23 9.84 -3.27
C ALA A 18 -0.11 8.81 -3.48
N CYS A 19 -0.42 7.53 -3.31
CA CYS A 19 0.54 6.44 -3.52
C CYS A 19 0.98 6.30 -4.99
N GLN A 20 0.11 6.60 -5.94
CA GLN A 20 0.43 6.59 -7.37
C GLN A 20 1.37 7.74 -7.74
N ARG A 21 1.04 8.95 -7.29
CA ARG A 21 1.84 10.16 -7.59
C ARG A 21 3.26 10.11 -7.04
N ILE A 22 3.45 9.48 -5.88
CA ILE A 22 4.78 9.40 -5.25
C ILE A 22 5.64 8.27 -5.81
N CYS A 23 5.07 7.33 -6.58
CA CYS A 23 5.81 6.16 -7.04
C CYS A 23 6.71 6.51 -8.23
N PRO A 24 8.05 6.50 -8.06
CA PRO A 24 8.97 6.86 -9.15
C PRO A 24 9.02 5.80 -10.26
N HIS A 25 8.55 4.57 -9.98
CA HIS A 25 8.56 3.46 -10.93
C HIS A 25 7.23 3.29 -11.67
N GLY A 26 6.21 4.09 -11.32
CA GLY A 26 4.86 3.96 -11.88
C GLY A 26 4.24 2.58 -11.64
N ALA A 27 4.56 1.93 -10.51
CA ALA A 27 4.13 0.57 -10.20
C ALA A 27 2.68 0.48 -9.68
N LEU A 28 1.92 1.58 -9.69
CA LEU A 28 0.54 1.61 -9.19
C LEU A 28 -0.44 2.01 -10.28
N ALA A 29 -1.42 1.15 -10.53
CA ALA A 29 -2.50 1.39 -11.49
C ALA A 29 -3.85 1.44 -10.77
N THR A 30 -4.75 2.31 -11.22
CA THR A 30 -6.11 2.39 -10.66
C THR A 30 -6.91 1.18 -11.15
N ALA A 31 -7.42 0.35 -10.24
CA ALA A 31 -8.28 -0.77 -10.60
C ALA A 31 -9.73 -0.30 -10.85
N ALA A 32 -10.58 -1.20 -11.36
CA ALA A 32 -11.97 -0.89 -11.70
C ALA A 32 -12.81 -0.41 -10.50
N ASN A 33 -12.46 -0.81 -9.27
CA ASN A 33 -13.10 -0.36 -8.02
C ASN A 33 -12.57 1.02 -7.51
N GLY A 34 -11.72 1.68 -8.29
CA GLY A 34 -11.08 2.95 -7.95
C GLY A 34 -9.96 2.84 -6.91
N VAL A 35 -9.67 1.65 -6.40
CA VAL A 35 -8.55 1.40 -5.48
C VAL A 35 -7.29 1.15 -6.30
N PRO A 36 -6.16 1.84 -6.00
CA PRO A 36 -4.90 1.54 -6.67
C PRO A 36 -4.44 0.11 -6.35
N SER A 37 -3.95 -0.61 -7.35
CA SER A 37 -3.28 -1.90 -7.21
C SER A 37 -1.79 -1.74 -7.49
N ILE A 38 -0.96 -2.49 -6.76
CA ILE A 38 0.51 -2.47 -6.90
C ILE A 38 0.94 -3.62 -7.78
N ASP A 39 1.53 -3.29 -8.93
CA ASP A 39 2.23 -4.21 -9.80
C ASP A 39 3.54 -4.64 -9.13
N GLN A 40 3.61 -5.91 -8.72
CA GLN A 40 4.77 -6.44 -7.99
C GLN A 40 5.98 -6.68 -8.89
N GLU A 41 5.81 -6.80 -10.20
CA GLU A 41 6.94 -6.93 -11.13
C GLU A 41 7.65 -5.59 -11.31
N ARG A 42 6.89 -4.49 -11.26
CA ARG A 42 7.44 -3.13 -11.34
C ARG A 42 7.83 -2.53 -9.99
N CYS A 43 7.31 -3.08 -8.89
CA CYS A 43 7.57 -2.58 -7.55
C CYS A 43 9.01 -2.87 -7.11
N ARG A 44 9.78 -1.82 -6.83
CA ARG A 44 11.16 -1.95 -6.30
C ARG A 44 11.24 -1.90 -4.77
N HIS A 45 10.10 -2.08 -4.09
CA HIS A 45 9.98 -2.11 -2.63
C HIS A 45 10.60 -0.90 -1.91
N CYS A 46 10.60 0.28 -2.54
CA CYS A 46 11.20 1.51 -2.00
C CYS A 46 10.43 2.13 -0.82
N GLY A 47 9.19 1.69 -0.57
CA GLY A 47 8.37 2.11 0.57
C GLY A 47 7.80 3.53 0.49
N MET A 48 7.90 4.20 -0.66
CA MET A 48 7.34 5.55 -0.81
C MET A 48 5.81 5.57 -0.73
N CYS A 49 5.14 4.60 -1.35
CA CYS A 49 3.68 4.48 -1.28
C CYS A 49 3.18 4.28 0.16
N PHE A 50 3.93 3.51 0.96
CA PHE A 50 3.66 3.33 2.39
C PHE A 50 3.74 4.65 3.16
N ARG A 51 4.86 5.38 3.03
CA ARG A 51 5.06 6.66 3.73
C ARG A 51 4.08 7.76 3.30
N ALA A 52 3.66 7.76 2.03
CA ALA A 52 2.70 8.74 1.53
C ALA A 52 1.25 8.47 1.97
N CYS A 53 0.93 7.23 2.37
CA CYS A 53 -0.43 6.87 2.75
C CYS A 53 -0.76 7.31 4.18
N ARG A 54 -1.37 8.49 4.33
CA ARG A 54 -1.84 9.03 5.61
C ARG A 54 -2.95 8.22 6.28
N PHE A 55 -3.61 7.34 5.54
CA PHE A 55 -4.72 6.52 6.02
C PHE A 55 -4.27 5.13 6.50
N GLY A 56 -2.98 4.80 6.36
CA GLY A 56 -2.47 3.47 6.67
C GLY A 56 -3.01 2.36 5.76
N ALA A 57 -3.57 2.71 4.60
CA ALA A 57 -4.12 1.75 3.65
C ALA A 57 -3.03 0.97 2.89
N VAL A 58 -1.84 1.55 2.76
CA VAL A 58 -0.69 0.85 2.15
C VAL A 58 0.13 0.24 3.28
N GLY A 59 0.50 -1.03 3.16
CA GLY A 59 1.30 -1.72 4.18
C GLY A 59 1.91 -3.02 3.66
N ARG A 60 2.75 -3.65 4.49
CA ARG A 60 3.12 -5.05 4.24
C ARG A 60 1.96 -5.94 4.69
N PRO A 61 1.62 -7.01 3.98
CA PRO A 61 0.49 -7.87 4.33
C PRO A 61 0.52 -8.39 5.76
N TYR A 62 1.71 -8.73 6.28
CA TYR A 62 1.86 -9.18 7.66
C TYR A 62 1.61 -8.06 8.69
N GLU A 63 1.94 -6.82 8.36
CA GLU A 63 1.68 -5.64 9.19
C GLU A 63 0.19 -5.26 9.11
N LEU A 64 -0.41 -5.33 7.91
CA LEU A 64 -1.86 -5.14 7.70
C LEU A 64 -2.70 -6.18 8.45
N TYR A 65 -2.25 -7.43 8.52
CA TYR A 65 -2.92 -8.47 9.30
C TYR A 65 -2.89 -8.17 10.80
N ARG A 66 -1.75 -7.73 11.36
CA ARG A 66 -1.61 -7.39 12.78
C ARG A 66 -2.38 -6.15 13.20
N LEU A 67 -2.64 -5.21 12.28
CA LEU A 67 -3.48 -4.05 12.55
C LEU A 67 -4.94 -4.44 12.85
N LYS A 68 -5.41 -5.60 12.39
CA LYS A 68 -6.74 -6.13 12.75
C LYS A 68 -6.85 -6.52 14.24
N ASP A 69 -5.71 -6.77 14.89
CA ASP A 69 -5.64 -7.18 16.31
C ASP A 69 -5.51 -5.98 17.28
N GLY A 70 -5.72 -4.74 16.84
CA GLY A 70 -5.77 -3.56 17.71
C GLY A 70 -4.43 -3.09 18.29
N ARG A 71 -3.30 -3.63 17.83
CA ARG A 71 -1.96 -3.18 18.24
C ARG A 71 -1.47 -2.09 17.30
N SER A 72 -1.79 -0.85 17.65
CA SER A 72 -1.27 0.34 16.98
C SER A 72 0.26 0.27 16.92
N HIS A 73 0.82 0.37 15.72
CA HIS A 73 2.24 0.61 15.49
C HIS A 73 2.57 2.02 15.98
N ARG A 74 2.79 2.18 17.29
CA ARG A 74 3.48 3.33 17.87
C ARG A 74 4.95 2.96 18.09
#